data_AF-A0A7R9KBG2-F1
#
_entry.id   AF-A0A7R9KBG2-F1
#
_cell.length_a   1.000
_cell.length_b   1.000
_cell.length_c   1.000
_cell.angle_alpha   90.00
_cell.angle_beta   90.00
_cell.angle_gamma   90.00
#
_symmetry.space_group_name_H-M   'P 1'
#
loop_
_entity.id
_entity.type
_entity.pdbx_description
1 polymer ?
#
loop_
_entity_poly.entity_id
_entity_poly.type
_entity_poly.pdbx_seq_one_letter_code
_entity_poly.pdbx_strand_id
1 'polypeptide(L)'
;MESFTETRIQMETIFHEKQEGSLCGQHCLNALLQAEYFTAVDLAQLAQDIDEQERHRMAEGGEHRDEYRRFIESPSDNMDDSGFFSVQVIASALKVWSLDLIAFNGSNEISLAAQTDPTEHWFTIRKIGRQWFNLNSLLTGPELISDTYLSLFLTQLQREGYSIFIVNVNGILPNCNADNVLAEQMVTQTEKPRLLSEVNKSKTKSKVRNQSLTEEENRELEEVMKMSIESNAEEEKRQLEAALAMSLESTSKPLNQFPSEEEMLDRALKMSLEAL
;
A
#
# COMPACT_ATOMS: atom_id res chain seq x y z
N MET A 1 25.49 -2.79 -28.97
CA MET A 1 25.00 -4.04 -28.33
C MET A 1 25.63 -4.17 -26.95
N GLU A 2 26.94 -3.92 -26.82
CA GLU A 2 27.67 -3.85 -25.54
C GLU A 2 27.06 -2.87 -24.52
N SER A 3 26.64 -1.67 -24.94
CA SER A 3 26.02 -0.67 -24.06
C SER A 3 24.72 -1.15 -23.38
N PHE A 4 23.91 -1.95 -24.07
CA PHE A 4 22.64 -2.45 -23.51
C PHE A 4 22.87 -3.55 -22.48
N THR A 5 23.84 -4.43 -22.73
CA THR A 5 24.28 -5.44 -21.75
C THR A 5 24.94 -4.81 -20.54
N GLU A 6 25.73 -3.75 -20.73
CA GLU A 6 26.44 -3.07 -19.65
C GLU A 6 25.47 -2.28 -18.75
N THR A 7 24.50 -1.55 -19.32
CA THR A 7 23.39 -0.93 -18.57
C THR A 7 22.60 -1.97 -17.76
N ARG A 8 22.37 -3.16 -18.32
CA ARG A 8 21.63 -4.23 -17.64
C ARG A 8 22.40 -4.80 -16.46
N ILE A 9 23.70 -5.04 -16.63
CA ILE A 9 24.59 -5.50 -15.56
C ILE A 9 24.67 -4.45 -14.44
N GLN A 10 24.76 -3.17 -14.78
CA GLN A 10 24.76 -2.08 -13.80
C GLN A 10 23.45 -2.02 -13.00
N MET A 11 22.30 -2.19 -13.65
CA MET A 11 21.00 -2.25 -12.96
C MET A 11 20.84 -3.50 -12.10
N GLU A 12 21.47 -4.63 -12.48
CA GLU A 12 21.48 -5.87 -11.69
C GLU A 12 22.37 -5.78 -10.43
N THR A 13 23.27 -4.80 -10.35
CA THR A 13 24.06 -4.55 -9.13
C THR A 13 23.25 -3.86 -8.03
N ILE A 14 22.17 -3.15 -8.39
CA ILE A 14 21.28 -2.50 -7.44
C ILE A 14 20.44 -3.57 -6.77
N PHE A 15 20.50 -3.60 -5.44
CA PHE A 15 19.66 -4.50 -4.67
C PHE A 15 18.21 -4.04 -4.78
N HIS A 16 17.36 -4.89 -5.36
CA HIS A 16 15.93 -4.69 -5.50
C HIS A 16 15.19 -5.99 -5.18
N GLU A 17 14.38 -5.95 -4.12
CA GLU A 17 13.58 -7.07 -3.68
C GLU A 17 12.14 -6.87 -4.12
N LYS A 18 11.58 -7.87 -4.81
CA LYS A 18 10.19 -7.84 -5.29
C LYS A 18 9.29 -8.30 -4.17
N GLN A 19 8.22 -7.54 -3.94
CA GLN A 19 7.28 -7.88 -2.88
C GLN A 19 6.43 -9.09 -3.24
N GLU A 20 6.36 -10.01 -2.30
CA GLU A 20 5.39 -11.11 -2.28
C GLU A 20 4.42 -10.88 -1.12
N GLY A 21 3.11 -10.80 -1.41
CA GLY A 21 2.09 -10.46 -0.41
C GLY A 21 2.10 -8.98 -0.03
N SER A 22 1.87 -8.67 1.25
CA SER A 22 1.71 -7.29 1.78
C SER A 22 2.91 -6.79 2.60
N LEU A 23 4.05 -7.48 2.54
CA LEU A 23 5.27 -7.20 3.32
C LEU A 23 6.08 -5.99 2.80
N CYS A 24 5.42 -4.88 2.49
CA CYS A 24 6.06 -3.70 1.92
C CYS A 24 7.12 -3.07 2.84
N GLY A 25 6.93 -3.11 4.17
CA GLY A 25 7.89 -2.57 5.14
C GLY A 25 9.25 -3.25 5.11
N GLN A 26 9.28 -4.58 5.00
CA GLN A 26 10.52 -5.36 4.86
C GLN A 26 11.30 -4.94 3.62
N HIS A 27 10.65 -5.00 2.46
CA HIS A 27 11.30 -4.71 1.18
C HIS A 27 11.73 -3.24 1.09
N CYS A 28 10.97 -2.32 1.69
CA CYS A 28 11.33 -0.91 1.80
C CYS A 28 12.65 -0.72 2.56
N LEU A 29 12.79 -1.34 3.75
CA LEU A 29 14.00 -1.27 4.57
C LEU A 29 15.20 -1.95 3.91
N ASN A 30 15.02 -3.15 3.34
CA ASN A 30 16.09 -3.87 2.66
C ASN A 30 16.57 -3.13 1.40
N ALA A 31 15.65 -2.57 0.62
CA ALA A 31 15.98 -1.71 -0.51
C ALA A 31 16.73 -0.45 -0.07
N LEU A 32 16.34 0.16 1.05
CA LEU A 32 17.03 1.32 1.62
C LEU A 32 18.45 0.98 2.05
N LEU A 33 18.67 -0.18 2.68
CA LEU A 33 19.99 -0.62 3.13
C LEU A 33 20.80 -1.32 2.03
N GLN A 34 20.20 -1.57 0.87
CA GLN A 34 20.79 -2.28 -0.26
C GLN A 34 21.26 -3.72 0.08
N ALA A 35 20.60 -4.37 1.05
CA ALA A 35 20.79 -5.78 1.37
C ALA A 35 19.62 -6.33 2.19
N GLU A 36 19.52 -7.66 2.29
CA GLU A 36 18.53 -8.40 3.10
C GLU A 36 18.90 -8.38 4.60
N TYR A 37 18.73 -7.22 5.25
CA TYR A 37 19.02 -7.08 6.69
C TYR A 37 17.83 -7.40 7.59
N PHE A 38 16.62 -7.17 7.10
CA PHE A 38 15.39 -7.40 7.85
C PHE A 38 14.54 -8.48 7.19
N THR A 39 13.97 -9.33 8.03
CA THR A 39 12.90 -10.25 7.67
C THR A 39 11.58 -9.83 8.31
N ALA A 40 10.47 -10.36 7.82
CA ALA A 40 9.16 -10.16 8.43
C ALA A 40 9.13 -10.56 9.92
N VAL A 41 9.92 -11.58 10.30
CA VAL A 41 10.03 -12.05 11.69
C VAL A 41 10.73 -11.00 12.55
N ASP A 42 11.82 -10.41 12.06
CA ASP A 42 12.55 -9.37 12.79
C ASP A 42 11.68 -8.13 13.02
N LEU A 43 10.91 -7.73 12.00
CA LEU A 43 10.00 -6.60 12.10
C LEU A 43 8.80 -6.90 13.02
N ALA A 44 8.29 -8.14 13.02
CA ALA A 44 7.24 -8.55 13.94
C ALA A 44 7.73 -8.54 15.41
N GLN A 45 8.96 -8.96 15.67
CA GLN A 45 9.55 -8.88 17.00
C GLN A 45 9.72 -7.41 17.44
N LEU A 46 10.19 -6.54 16.55
CA LEU A 46 10.28 -5.10 16.84
C LEU A 46 8.92 -4.47 17.11
N ALA A 47 7.87 -4.88 16.39
CA ALA A 47 6.50 -4.41 16.64
C ALA A 47 6.04 -4.81 18.06
N GLN A 48 6.21 -6.08 18.43
CA GLN A 48 5.87 -6.58 19.78
C GLN A 48 6.65 -5.85 20.88
N ASP A 49 7.94 -5.60 20.67
CA ASP A 49 8.76 -4.87 21.64
C ASP A 49 8.28 -3.42 21.81
N ILE A 50 7.79 -2.78 20.74
CA ILE A 50 7.19 -1.44 20.81
C ILE A 50 5.85 -1.49 21.53
N ASP A 51 4.98 -2.45 21.20
CA ASP A 51 3.69 -2.63 21.86
C ASP A 51 3.85 -2.82 23.37
N GLU A 52 4.86 -3.60 23.79
CA GLU A 52 5.14 -3.83 25.21
C GLU A 52 5.71 -2.56 25.89
N GLN A 53 6.54 -1.79 25.21
CA GLN A 53 7.01 -0.49 25.71
C GLN A 53 5.88 0.54 25.83
N GLU A 54 4.92 0.54 24.90
CA GLU A 54 3.72 1.36 24.97
C GLU A 54 2.81 0.89 26.11
N ARG A 55 2.66 -0.43 26.31
CA ARG A 55 1.95 -1.04 27.44
C ARG A 55 2.54 -0.59 28.78
N HIS A 56 3.85 -0.70 28.94
CA HIS A 56 4.53 -0.29 30.17
C HIS A 56 4.38 1.21 30.44
N ARG A 57 4.56 2.06 29.42
CA ARG A 57 4.37 3.51 29.58
C ARG A 57 2.93 3.88 29.93
N MET A 58 1.94 3.16 29.40
CA MET A 58 0.54 3.38 29.79
C MET A 58 0.22 2.88 31.19
N ALA A 59 0.85 1.78 31.64
CA ALA A 59 0.73 1.31 33.01
C ALA A 59 1.26 2.34 34.03
N GLU A 60 2.34 3.06 33.70
CA GLU A 60 2.86 4.18 34.51
C GLU A 60 1.85 5.34 34.64
N GLY A 61 0.98 5.54 33.63
CA GLY A 61 -0.11 6.51 33.64
C GLY A 61 -1.37 6.09 34.43
N GLY A 62 -1.36 4.88 34.98
CA GLY A 62 -2.41 4.30 35.81
C GLY A 62 -3.19 3.17 35.12
N GLU A 63 -2.99 1.95 35.59
CA GLU A 63 -3.62 0.70 35.09
C GLU A 63 -5.16 0.67 35.19
N HIS A 64 -5.76 1.58 35.95
CA HIS A 64 -7.21 1.66 36.13
C HIS A 64 -7.93 2.51 35.08
N ARG A 65 -7.21 3.15 34.15
CA ARG A 65 -7.83 3.92 33.06
C ARG A 65 -8.51 3.00 32.05
N ASP A 66 -9.67 3.43 31.56
CA ASP A 66 -10.37 2.73 30.47
C ASP A 66 -9.52 2.65 29.19
N GLU A 67 -8.61 3.61 28.99
CA GLU A 67 -7.60 3.64 27.92
C GLU A 67 -6.65 2.43 28.00
N TYR A 68 -6.16 2.09 29.20
CA TYR A 68 -5.27 0.94 29.39
C TYR A 68 -6.01 -0.37 29.12
N ARG A 69 -7.25 -0.54 29.63
CA ARG A 69 -8.03 -1.75 29.35
C ARG A 69 -8.31 -1.93 27.86
N ARG A 70 -8.68 -0.86 27.16
CA ARG A 70 -8.87 -0.89 25.70
C ARG A 70 -7.59 -1.28 24.97
N PHE A 71 -6.44 -0.76 25.38
CA PHE A 71 -5.16 -1.13 24.79
C PHE A 71 -4.77 -2.60 25.03
N ILE A 72 -5.11 -3.17 26.19
CA ILE A 72 -4.91 -4.61 26.44
C ILE A 72 -5.84 -5.48 25.57
N GLU A 73 -7.07 -5.01 25.34
CA GLU A 73 -8.09 -5.74 24.57
C GLU A 73 -7.90 -5.60 23.05
N SER A 74 -7.26 -4.52 22.58
CA SER A 74 -6.97 -4.29 21.17
C SER A 74 -5.87 -5.23 20.65
N PRO A 75 -5.97 -5.68 19.38
CA PRO A 75 -4.83 -6.27 18.68
C PRO A 75 -3.70 -5.23 18.55
N SER A 76 -2.50 -5.71 18.21
CA SER A 76 -1.32 -4.85 18.05
C SER A 76 -1.59 -3.74 17.02
N ASP A 77 -1.37 -2.48 17.41
CA ASP A 77 -1.51 -1.33 16.50
C ASP A 77 -0.28 -1.19 15.57
N ASN A 78 0.83 -1.88 15.89
CA ASN A 78 2.10 -1.76 15.19
C ASN A 78 2.31 -2.79 14.07
N MET A 79 1.53 -3.87 14.09
CA MET A 79 1.49 -4.94 13.09
C MET A 79 0.04 -5.39 12.87
N ASP A 80 -0.41 -5.36 11.61
CA ASP A 80 -1.70 -5.94 11.20
C ASP A 80 -1.55 -7.40 10.74
N ASP A 81 -2.64 -8.18 10.79
CA ASP A 81 -2.74 -9.58 10.34
C ASP A 81 -2.37 -9.75 8.85
N SER A 82 -2.45 -8.65 8.07
CA SER A 82 -2.02 -8.61 6.68
C SER A 82 -0.49 -8.54 6.51
N GLY A 83 0.27 -8.21 7.55
CA GLY A 83 1.73 -8.00 7.49
C GLY A 83 2.13 -6.55 7.18
N PHE A 84 1.23 -5.59 7.43
CA PHE A 84 1.56 -4.17 7.39
C PHE A 84 2.26 -3.75 8.70
N PHE A 85 3.28 -2.90 8.59
CA PHE A 85 4.04 -2.40 9.74
C PHE A 85 3.85 -0.88 9.87
N SER A 86 3.66 -0.43 11.10
CA SER A 86 3.53 0.99 11.39
C SER A 86 4.83 1.76 11.14
N VAL A 87 4.72 3.08 10.99
CA VAL A 87 5.89 3.98 10.88
C VAL A 87 6.83 3.86 12.07
N GLN A 88 6.32 3.52 13.26
CA GLN A 88 7.12 3.38 14.46
C GLN A 88 8.07 2.18 14.38
N VAL A 89 7.59 1.06 13.84
CA VAL A 89 8.40 -0.15 13.60
C VAL A 89 9.54 0.17 12.63
N ILE A 90 9.21 0.84 11.52
CA ILE A 90 10.21 1.28 10.53
C ILE A 90 11.24 2.22 11.15
N ALA A 91 10.81 3.19 11.95
CA ALA A 91 11.71 4.11 12.63
C ALA A 91 12.61 3.39 13.67
N SER A 92 12.08 2.42 14.39
CA SER A 92 12.84 1.62 15.37
C SER A 92 13.90 0.75 14.67
N ALA A 93 13.53 0.12 13.56
CA ALA A 93 14.46 -0.66 12.73
C ALA A 93 15.63 0.20 12.23
N LEU A 94 15.36 1.44 11.81
CA LEU A 94 16.39 2.38 11.35
C LEU A 94 17.28 2.90 12.48
N LYS A 95 16.76 3.04 13.70
CA LYS A 95 17.55 3.46 14.87
C LYS A 95 18.68 2.48 15.19
N VAL A 96 18.52 1.18 14.92
CA VAL A 96 19.59 0.18 15.07
C VAL A 96 20.83 0.54 14.23
N TRP A 97 20.63 1.25 13.12
CA TRP A 97 21.66 1.72 12.21
C TRP A 97 22.11 3.16 12.46
N SER A 98 21.69 3.77 13.58
CA SER A 98 21.88 5.20 13.86
C SER A 98 21.34 6.11 12.75
N LEU A 99 20.23 5.68 12.13
CA LEU A 99 19.50 6.44 11.11
C LEU A 99 18.25 7.02 11.75
N ASP A 100 18.02 8.32 11.53
CA ASP A 100 16.83 9.00 12.04
C ASP A 100 15.82 9.19 10.92
N LEU A 101 14.55 8.93 11.19
CA LEU A 101 13.45 9.14 10.25
C LEU A 101 12.76 10.48 10.55
N ILE A 102 12.83 11.42 9.61
CA ILE A 102 12.29 12.78 9.75
C ILE A 102 11.19 12.99 8.71
N ALA A 103 9.98 13.37 9.14
CA ALA A 103 8.90 13.70 8.21
C ALA A 103 9.28 14.95 7.37
N PHE A 104 9.10 14.87 6.04
CA PHE A 104 9.47 15.93 5.10
C PHE A 104 8.67 17.23 5.33
N ASN A 105 7.37 17.08 5.59
CA ASN A 105 6.51 18.18 6.00
C ASN A 105 6.29 18.03 7.50
N GLY A 106 7.09 18.72 8.30
CA GLY A 106 6.78 18.89 9.72
C GLY A 106 5.40 19.51 9.83
N SER A 107 4.39 18.71 10.19
CA SER A 107 3.05 19.11 10.59
C SER A 107 2.46 20.32 9.84
N ASN A 108 1.63 20.09 8.81
CA ASN A 108 0.37 20.83 8.62
C ASN A 108 -0.33 20.48 7.29
N GLU A 109 -1.64 20.28 7.40
CA GLU A 109 -2.69 20.41 6.35
C GLU A 109 -3.09 19.22 5.45
N ILE A 110 -2.31 18.16 5.26
CA ILE A 110 -2.76 17.05 4.37
C ILE A 110 -3.53 15.94 5.12
N SER A 111 -3.46 15.92 6.46
CA SER A 111 -4.09 14.87 7.29
C SER A 111 -5.62 14.86 7.26
N LEU A 112 -6.28 15.90 6.74
CA LEU A 112 -7.75 15.95 6.67
C LEU A 112 -8.32 15.30 5.39
N ALA A 113 -7.49 15.10 4.36
CA ALA A 113 -7.90 14.46 3.11
C ALA A 113 -7.63 12.94 3.09
N ALA A 114 -6.90 12.41 4.08
CA ALA A 114 -6.54 10.99 4.20
C ALA A 114 -7.70 10.08 4.68
N GLN A 115 -8.96 10.50 4.53
CA GLN A 115 -10.14 9.65 4.77
C GLN A 115 -10.54 8.80 3.57
N THR A 116 -9.82 8.91 2.45
CA THR A 116 -10.00 8.05 1.28
C THR A 116 -8.79 7.14 1.18
N ASP A 117 -8.96 5.88 1.58
CA ASP A 117 -8.02 4.75 1.51
C ASP A 117 -6.67 5.09 0.86
N PRO A 118 -5.68 5.61 1.62
CA PRO A 118 -4.33 5.61 1.13
C PRO A 118 -3.94 4.14 0.98
N THR A 119 -3.58 3.73 -0.22
CA THR A 119 -2.91 2.44 -0.41
C THR A 119 -1.68 2.43 0.48
N GLU A 120 -1.78 1.76 1.63
CA GLU A 120 -0.76 1.72 2.65
C GLU A 120 0.43 0.92 2.13
N HIS A 121 1.33 1.59 1.40
CA HIS A 121 2.45 0.95 0.73
C HIS A 121 3.75 1.72 0.97
N TRP A 122 4.70 1.04 1.59
CA TRP A 122 6.05 1.55 1.81
C TRP A 122 6.94 1.30 0.60
N PHE A 123 7.66 2.33 0.15
CA PHE A 123 8.73 2.18 -0.83
C PHE A 123 9.84 3.19 -0.60
N THR A 124 11.03 2.84 -1.10
CA THR A 124 12.24 3.64 -0.92
C THR A 124 12.66 4.33 -2.21
N ILE A 125 13.06 5.60 -2.09
CA ILE A 125 13.81 6.32 -3.12
C ILE A 125 15.21 6.55 -2.56
N ARG A 126 16.23 5.94 -3.17
CA ARG A 126 17.63 6.08 -2.73
C ARG A 126 18.49 6.64 -3.86
N LYS A 127 19.39 7.54 -3.49
CA LYS A 127 20.47 7.97 -4.38
C LYS A 127 21.57 6.92 -4.34
N ILE A 128 21.90 6.35 -5.49
CA ILE A 128 22.97 5.36 -5.64
C ILE A 128 23.97 5.91 -6.66
N GLY A 129 25.23 6.04 -6.24
CA GLY A 129 26.26 6.76 -6.99
C GLY A 129 25.87 8.23 -7.23
N ARG A 130 25.51 8.57 -8.47
CA ARG A 130 25.15 9.95 -8.88
C ARG A 130 23.68 10.12 -9.29
N GLN A 131 22.86 9.07 -9.20
CA GLN A 131 21.50 9.05 -9.73
C GLN A 131 20.49 8.58 -8.68
N TRP A 132 19.23 8.99 -8.84
CA TRP A 132 18.14 8.58 -7.96
C TRP A 132 17.43 7.36 -8.54
N PHE A 133 17.09 6.41 -7.66
CA PHE A 133 16.34 5.22 -8.03
C PHE A 133 15.12 5.07 -7.14
N ASN A 134 13.97 4.84 -7.77
CA ASN A 134 12.78 4.35 -7.12
C ASN A 134 12.87 2.82 -7.03
N LEU A 135 12.90 2.35 -5.79
CA LEU A 135 13.05 0.94 -5.44
C LEU A 135 11.73 0.36 -4.93
N ASN A 136 10.61 0.82 -5.50
CA ASN A 136 9.31 0.26 -5.18
C ASN A 136 9.29 -1.25 -5.47
N SER A 137 9.00 -2.02 -4.44
CA SER A 137 8.97 -3.49 -4.47
C SER A 137 7.86 -4.05 -5.37
N LEU A 138 6.85 -3.24 -5.72
CA LEU A 138 5.80 -3.57 -6.70
C LEU A 138 6.28 -3.50 -8.15
N LEU A 139 7.47 -2.93 -8.39
CA LEU A 139 8.06 -2.85 -9.73
C LEU A 139 8.82 -4.13 -10.06
N THR A 140 9.01 -4.39 -11.35
CA THR A 140 9.85 -5.50 -11.82
C THR A 140 11.35 -5.31 -11.55
N GLY A 141 11.77 -4.10 -11.17
CA GLY A 141 13.16 -3.71 -10.95
C GLY A 141 13.26 -2.22 -10.58
N PRO A 142 14.48 -1.71 -10.36
CA PRO A 142 14.71 -0.30 -10.03
C PRO A 142 14.29 0.62 -11.19
N GLU A 143 13.61 1.73 -10.86
CA GLU A 143 13.27 2.80 -11.79
C GLU A 143 14.22 3.99 -11.60
N LEU A 144 14.89 4.40 -12.67
CA LEU A 144 15.76 5.56 -12.69
C LEU A 144 14.93 6.85 -12.68
N ILE A 145 15.25 7.74 -11.74
CA ILE A 145 14.66 9.07 -11.60
C ILE A 145 15.75 10.11 -11.88
N SER A 146 15.48 11.04 -12.78
CA SER A 146 16.35 12.19 -13.01
C SER A 146 16.17 13.25 -11.92
N ASP A 147 17.22 14.02 -11.63
CA ASP A 147 17.15 15.14 -10.67
C ASP A 147 16.02 16.14 -10.99
N THR A 148 15.78 16.38 -12.28
CA THR A 148 14.71 17.27 -12.76
C THR A 148 13.30 16.68 -12.57
N TYR A 149 13.17 15.36 -12.60
CA TYR A 149 11.89 14.67 -12.42
C TYR A 149 11.60 14.40 -10.94
N LEU A 150 12.62 14.24 -10.11
CA LEU A 150 12.49 13.93 -8.68
C LEU A 150 11.57 14.92 -7.94
N SER A 151 11.77 16.23 -8.16
CA SER A 151 10.95 17.26 -7.50
C SER A 151 9.47 17.16 -7.89
N LEU A 152 9.19 16.90 -9.17
CA LEU A 152 7.83 16.69 -9.67
C LEU A 152 7.22 15.41 -9.09
N PHE A 153 8.01 14.33 -9.03
CA PHE A 153 7.59 13.06 -8.48
C PHE A 153 7.24 13.17 -6.98
N LEU A 154 8.09 13.79 -6.17
CA LEU A 154 7.80 14.03 -4.75
C LEU A 154 6.57 14.92 -4.56
N THR A 155 6.39 15.95 -5.38
CA THR A 155 5.20 16.81 -5.34
C THR A 155 3.92 16.03 -5.67
N GLN A 156 3.99 15.11 -6.64
CA GLN A 156 2.87 14.24 -7.00
C GLN A 156 2.48 13.32 -5.84
N LEU A 157 3.47 12.68 -5.20
CA LEU A 157 3.24 11.82 -4.03
C LEU A 157 2.55 12.57 -2.89
N GLN A 158 2.93 13.83 -2.63
CA GLN A 158 2.26 14.65 -1.62
C GLN A 158 0.78 14.91 -1.96
N ARG A 159 0.45 15.12 -3.24
CA ARG A 159 -0.93 15.33 -3.69
C ARG A 159 -1.77 14.06 -3.63
N GLU A 160 -1.13 12.92 -3.84
CA GLU A 160 -1.74 11.59 -3.68
C GLU A 160 -1.91 11.19 -2.20
N GLY A 161 -1.43 12.01 -1.27
CA GLY A 161 -1.57 11.79 0.18
C GLY A 161 -0.46 10.96 0.82
N TYR A 162 0.65 10.71 0.11
CA TYR A 162 1.78 9.99 0.67
C TYR A 162 2.50 10.82 1.74
N SER A 163 2.79 10.17 2.86
CA SER A 163 3.68 10.70 3.89
C SER A 163 5.13 10.43 3.50
N ILE A 164 5.86 11.49 3.16
CA ILE A 164 7.27 11.40 2.76
C ILE A 164 8.15 11.57 3.98
N PHE A 165 9.09 10.63 4.18
CA PHE A 165 10.06 10.67 5.25
C PHE A 165 11.48 10.75 4.67
N ILE A 166 12.29 11.66 5.20
CA ILE A 166 13.73 11.75 4.94
C ILE A 166 14.44 10.91 6.00
N VAL A 167 15.31 10.02 5.54
CA VAL A 167 16.25 9.31 6.41
C VAL A 167 17.48 10.20 6.60
N ASN A 168 17.63 10.77 7.78
CA ASN A 168 18.81 11.53 8.16
C ASN A 168 19.94 10.56 8.51
N VAL A 169 21.02 10.67 7.74
CA VAL A 169 22.19 9.80 7.85
C VAL A 169 23.17 10.49 8.81
N ASN A 170 22.89 10.37 10.11
CA ASN A 170 23.87 10.75 11.14
C ASN A 170 25.03 9.74 11.22
N GLY A 171 24.83 8.51 10.69
CA GLY A 171 25.85 7.47 10.50
C GLY A 171 26.40 7.35 9.07
N ILE A 172 26.92 6.18 8.69
CA ILE A 172 27.30 5.84 7.30
C ILE A 172 26.31 4.77 6.84
N LEU A 173 25.53 5.05 5.78
CA LEU A 173 24.73 4.00 5.14
C LEU A 173 25.68 2.87 4.70
N PRO A 174 25.30 1.60 4.85
CA PRO A 174 26.16 0.50 4.43
C PRO A 174 26.59 0.69 2.98
N ASN A 175 27.91 0.60 2.75
CA ASN A 175 28.50 0.70 1.42
C ASN A 175 27.88 -0.40 0.56
N CYS A 176 27.21 0.00 -0.53
CA CYS A 176 26.66 -0.96 -1.46
C CYS A 176 27.57 -1.12 -2.67
N ASN A 177 27.66 -2.33 -3.22
CA ASN A 177 28.45 -2.58 -4.43
C ASN A 177 27.96 -1.73 -5.61
N ALA A 178 26.66 -1.46 -5.66
CA ALA A 178 26.04 -0.59 -6.65
C ALA A 178 26.58 0.85 -6.60
N ASP A 179 26.87 1.40 -5.41
CA ASP A 179 27.42 2.76 -5.28
C ASP A 179 28.78 2.87 -5.97
N ASN A 180 29.63 1.85 -5.85
CA ASN A 180 30.96 1.85 -6.47
C ASN A 180 30.87 1.78 -8.00
N VAL A 181 30.01 0.90 -8.54
CA VAL A 181 29.84 0.71 -9.98
C VAL A 181 29.17 1.94 -10.63
N LEU A 182 28.16 2.51 -9.97
CA LEU A 182 27.38 3.64 -10.48
C LEU A 182 28.03 5.01 -10.22
N ALA A 183 29.05 5.07 -9.35
CA ALA A 183 29.90 6.25 -9.22
C ALA A 183 30.81 6.43 -10.46
N GLU A 184 31.28 5.33 -11.05
CA GLU A 184 32.16 5.33 -12.21
C GLU A 184 31.40 5.49 -13.54
N GLN A 185 30.19 4.93 -13.64
CA GLN A 185 29.42 4.93 -14.88
C GLN A 185 27.93 5.23 -14.65
N MET A 186 27.41 6.22 -15.37
CA MET A 186 25.99 6.60 -15.28
C MET A 186 25.13 5.61 -16.07
N VAL A 187 24.03 5.17 -15.46
CA VAL A 187 23.05 4.28 -16.09
C VAL A 187 22.07 5.10 -16.92
N THR A 188 21.77 4.59 -18.11
CA THR A 188 20.68 5.11 -18.95
C THR A 188 19.59 4.06 -19.05
N GLN A 189 18.45 4.30 -18.42
CA GLN A 189 17.31 3.40 -18.51
C GLN A 189 16.46 3.74 -19.75
N THR A 190 16.43 2.83 -20.72
CA THR A 190 15.63 2.99 -21.95
C THR A 190 14.17 2.57 -21.77
N GLU A 191 13.91 1.60 -20.88
CA GLU A 191 12.56 1.09 -20.58
C GLU A 191 12.27 1.20 -19.09
N LYS A 192 11.12 1.80 -18.74
CA LYS A 192 10.65 1.86 -17.35
C LYS A 192 10.20 0.47 -16.87
N PRO A 193 10.50 0.10 -15.61
CA PRO A 193 10.02 -1.15 -15.05
C PRO A 193 8.50 -1.10 -14.93
N ARG A 194 7.85 -2.25 -15.11
CA ARG A 194 6.39 -2.36 -15.05
C ARG A 194 5.95 -2.79 -13.66
N LEU A 195 4.70 -2.54 -13.32
CA LEU A 195 4.12 -3.08 -12.10
C LEU A 195 3.96 -4.60 -12.22
N LEU A 196 4.27 -5.33 -11.14
CA LEU A 196 4.15 -6.79 -11.09
C LEU A 196 2.71 -7.26 -11.42
N SER A 197 1.71 -6.46 -11.06
CA SER A 197 0.30 -6.71 -11.38
C SER A 197 0.03 -6.76 -12.90
N GLU A 198 0.68 -5.89 -13.70
CA GLU A 198 0.55 -5.87 -15.16
C GLU A 198 1.25 -7.04 -15.82
N VAL A 199 2.41 -7.43 -15.28
CA VAL A 199 3.15 -8.59 -15.76
C VAL A 199 2.38 -9.88 -15.46
N ASN A 200 1.76 -9.99 -14.29
CA ASN A 200 0.93 -11.14 -13.95
C ASN A 200 -0.31 -11.24 -14.86
N LYS A 201 -0.99 -10.12 -15.15
CA LYS A 201 -2.12 -10.07 -16.11
C LYS A 201 -1.72 -10.46 -17.54
N SER A 202 -0.53 -10.08 -17.98
CA SER A 202 -0.02 -10.44 -19.31
C SER A 202 0.46 -11.90 -19.39
N LYS A 203 0.99 -12.45 -18.30
CA LYS A 203 1.34 -13.88 -18.20
C LYS A 203 0.10 -14.79 -18.22
N THR A 204 -1.00 -14.44 -17.55
CA THR A 204 -2.26 -15.21 -17.64
C THR A 204 -2.80 -15.23 -19.07
N LYS A 205 -2.78 -14.09 -19.77
CA LYS A 205 -3.15 -14.02 -21.21
C LYS A 205 -2.22 -14.83 -22.12
N SER A 206 -0.93 -14.93 -21.78
CA SER A 206 0.06 -15.63 -22.60
C SER A 206 0.12 -17.14 -22.32
N LYS A 207 -0.26 -17.58 -21.11
CA LYS A 207 -0.34 -19.02 -20.75
C LYS A 207 -1.47 -19.73 -21.49
N VAL A 208 -2.56 -19.02 -21.82
CA VAL A 208 -3.63 -19.50 -22.72
C VAL A 208 -3.13 -19.68 -24.15
N ARG A 209 -2.12 -18.93 -24.60
CA ARG A 209 -1.67 -18.92 -25.99
C ARG A 209 -0.57 -19.94 -26.32
N ASN A 210 0.11 -20.52 -25.32
CA ASN A 210 1.31 -21.36 -25.52
C ASN A 210 1.15 -22.82 -25.07
N GLN A 211 -0.05 -23.28 -24.69
CA GLN A 211 -0.31 -24.72 -24.66
C GLN A 211 -0.86 -25.13 -26.02
N SER A 212 -0.11 -25.99 -26.73
CA SER A 212 -0.61 -26.71 -27.89
C SER A 212 -1.66 -27.72 -27.43
N LEU A 213 -2.84 -27.22 -27.12
CA LEU A 213 -4.03 -28.02 -26.83
C LEU A 213 -4.60 -28.55 -28.14
N THR A 214 -5.16 -29.75 -28.10
CA THR A 214 -5.88 -30.32 -29.25
C THR A 214 -7.09 -29.45 -29.59
N GLU A 215 -7.58 -29.51 -30.84
CA GLU A 215 -8.73 -28.68 -31.27
C GLU A 215 -9.99 -28.90 -30.42
N GLU A 216 -10.09 -30.05 -29.76
CA GLU A 216 -11.21 -30.43 -28.89
C GLU A 216 -11.14 -29.74 -27.51
N GLU A 217 -9.96 -29.73 -26.89
CA GLU A 217 -9.72 -29.03 -25.62
C GLU A 217 -9.85 -27.50 -25.78
N ASN A 218 -9.46 -26.95 -26.94
CA ASN A 218 -9.65 -25.52 -27.23
C ASN A 218 -11.14 -25.14 -27.32
N ARG A 219 -11.99 -26.03 -27.85
CA ARG A 219 -13.44 -25.77 -27.92
C ARG A 219 -14.08 -25.78 -26.53
N GLU A 220 -13.73 -26.75 -25.69
CA GLU A 220 -14.23 -26.80 -24.31
C GLU A 220 -13.78 -25.59 -23.49
N LEU A 221 -12.53 -25.14 -23.64
CA LEU A 221 -12.02 -23.94 -22.99
C LEU A 221 -12.66 -22.64 -23.49
N GLU A 222 -12.90 -22.52 -24.80
CA GLU A 222 -13.65 -21.39 -25.36
C GLU A 222 -15.09 -21.36 -24.84
N GLU A 223 -15.73 -22.52 -24.70
CA GLU A 223 -17.09 -22.65 -24.19
C GLU A 223 -17.16 -22.27 -22.70
N VAL A 224 -16.23 -22.75 -21.87
CA VAL A 224 -16.15 -22.39 -20.44
C VAL A 224 -15.84 -20.90 -20.25
N MET A 225 -14.98 -20.32 -21.08
CA MET A 225 -14.66 -18.90 -21.02
C MET A 225 -15.84 -18.04 -21.46
N LYS A 226 -16.57 -18.46 -22.49
CA LYS A 226 -17.79 -17.81 -22.94
C LYS A 226 -18.89 -17.90 -21.87
N MET A 227 -19.08 -19.07 -21.25
CA MET A 227 -20.00 -19.25 -20.13
C MET A 227 -19.64 -18.38 -18.92
N SER A 228 -18.36 -18.21 -18.62
CA SER A 228 -17.91 -17.36 -17.49
C SER A 228 -18.12 -15.88 -17.77
N ILE A 229 -17.91 -15.44 -19.02
CA ILE A 229 -18.18 -14.05 -19.43
C ILE A 229 -19.69 -13.78 -19.44
N GLU A 230 -20.49 -14.72 -19.94
CA GLU A 230 -21.95 -14.62 -19.95
C GLU A 230 -22.52 -14.65 -18.53
N SER A 231 -22.02 -15.53 -17.64
CA SER A 231 -22.45 -15.56 -16.24
C SER A 231 -22.08 -14.27 -15.52
N ASN A 232 -20.89 -13.73 -15.75
CA ASN A 232 -20.47 -12.49 -15.11
C ASN A 232 -21.26 -11.28 -15.65
N ALA A 233 -21.57 -11.25 -16.95
CA ALA A 233 -22.42 -10.22 -17.55
C ALA A 233 -23.88 -10.32 -17.07
N GLU A 234 -24.40 -11.52 -16.83
CA GLU A 234 -25.73 -11.73 -16.26
C GLU A 234 -25.79 -11.38 -14.78
N GLU A 235 -24.73 -11.68 -14.03
CA GLU A 235 -24.57 -11.27 -12.63
C GLU A 235 -24.53 -9.74 -12.52
N GLU A 236 -23.69 -9.09 -13.34
CA GLU A 236 -23.60 -7.62 -13.41
C GLU A 236 -24.94 -6.99 -13.84
N LYS A 237 -25.62 -7.58 -14.82
CA LYS A 237 -26.95 -7.11 -15.25
C LYS A 237 -28.00 -7.25 -14.15
N ARG A 238 -28.00 -8.36 -13.40
CA ARG A 238 -28.90 -8.56 -12.24
C ARG A 238 -28.61 -7.56 -11.13
N GLN A 239 -27.35 -7.29 -10.84
CA GLN A 239 -26.95 -6.30 -9.85
C GLN A 239 -27.35 -4.88 -10.28
N LEU A 240 -27.19 -4.55 -11.57
CA LEU A 240 -27.61 -3.28 -12.12
C LEU A 240 -29.15 -3.11 -12.10
N GLU A 241 -29.89 -4.16 -12.46
CA GLU A 241 -31.36 -4.18 -12.41
C GLU A 241 -31.87 -4.08 -10.97
N ALA A 242 -31.23 -4.74 -10.00
CA ALA A 242 -31.54 -4.61 -8.58
C ALA A 242 -31.30 -3.18 -8.08
N ALA A 243 -30.17 -2.57 -8.45
CA ALA A 243 -29.85 -1.19 -8.09
C ALA A 243 -30.83 -0.18 -8.70
N LEU A 244 -31.26 -0.41 -9.96
CA LEU A 244 -32.28 0.38 -10.63
C LEU A 244 -33.66 0.21 -9.98
N ALA A 245 -34.04 -1.01 -9.57
CA ALA A 245 -35.29 -1.28 -8.87
C ALA A 245 -35.33 -0.61 -7.49
N MET A 246 -34.24 -0.69 -6.72
CA MET A 246 -34.11 0.01 -5.43
C MET A 246 -34.17 1.54 -5.62
N SER A 247 -33.58 2.05 -6.70
CA SER A 247 -33.67 3.47 -7.05
C SER A 247 -35.10 3.86 -7.44
N LEU A 248 -35.83 3.03 -8.20
CA LEU A 248 -37.22 3.29 -8.57
C LEU A 248 -38.16 3.23 -7.36
N GLU A 249 -37.94 2.30 -6.43
CA GLU A 249 -38.71 2.17 -5.18
C GLU A 249 -38.50 3.38 -4.25
N SER A 250 -37.32 4.01 -4.31
CA SER A 250 -37.06 5.29 -3.64
C SER A 250 -37.71 6.50 -4.33
N THR A 251 -38.09 6.38 -5.62
CA THR A 251 -38.78 7.44 -6.39
C THR A 251 -40.30 7.27 -6.49
N SER A 252 -40.87 6.13 -6.06
CA SER A 252 -42.30 5.85 -6.16
C SER A 252 -43.11 6.15 -4.88
N LYS A 253 -42.55 6.92 -3.94
CA LYS A 253 -43.39 7.60 -2.94
C LYS A 253 -43.95 8.88 -3.57
N PRO A 254 -45.28 9.02 -3.73
CA PRO A 254 -45.86 10.25 -4.23
C PRO A 254 -45.51 11.39 -3.28
N LEU A 255 -45.19 12.56 -3.86
CA LEU A 255 -44.82 13.83 -3.22
C LEU A 255 -45.94 14.47 -2.36
N ASN A 256 -46.81 13.68 -1.72
CA ASN A 256 -47.93 14.21 -0.95
C ASN A 256 -48.29 13.29 0.24
N GLN A 257 -47.47 13.34 1.29
CA GLN A 257 -47.80 13.00 2.69
C GLN A 257 -46.56 13.19 3.56
N PHE A 258 -46.20 14.45 3.82
CA PHE A 258 -45.58 14.76 5.11
C PHE A 258 -46.74 14.86 6.10
N PRO A 259 -46.76 14.09 7.21
CA PRO A 259 -47.71 14.35 8.28
C PRO A 259 -47.49 15.80 8.74
N SER A 260 -48.57 16.53 9.01
CA SER A 260 -48.42 17.89 9.56
C SER A 260 -47.70 17.80 10.91
N GLU A 261 -46.98 18.86 11.29
CA GLU A 261 -46.29 18.93 12.60
C GLU A 261 -47.24 18.59 13.77
N GLU A 262 -48.53 18.90 13.65
CA GLU A 262 -49.55 18.53 14.64
C GLU A 262 -49.75 17.02 14.78
N GLU A 263 -49.74 16.24 13.69
CA GLU A 263 -49.86 14.78 13.75
C GLU A 263 -48.60 14.12 14.33
N MET A 264 -47.43 14.71 14.12
CA MET A 264 -46.18 14.23 14.71
C MET A 264 -46.11 14.53 16.21
N LEU A 265 -46.60 15.69 16.65
CA LEU A 265 -46.67 16.08 18.05
C LEU A 265 -47.68 15.23 18.84
N ASP A 266 -48.85 14.94 18.27
CA ASP A 266 -49.87 14.11 18.93
C ASP A 266 -49.40 12.66 19.10
N ARG A 267 -48.65 12.13 18.12
CA ARG A 267 -48.05 10.79 18.19
C ARG A 267 -46.94 10.70 19.23
N ALA A 268 -46.11 11.74 19.36
CA ALA A 268 -45.04 11.80 20.37
C ALA A 268 -45.60 11.93 21.80
N LEU A 269 -46.68 12.70 21.99
CA LEU A 269 -47.37 12.82 23.27
C LEU A 269 -48.02 11.50 23.69
N LYS A 270 -48.66 10.79 22.76
CA LYS A 270 -49.31 9.50 23.03
C LYS A 270 -48.31 8.41 23.42
N MET A 271 -47.16 8.36 22.75
CA MET A 271 -46.07 7.43 23.08
C MET A 271 -45.43 7.75 24.44
N SER A 272 -45.42 9.01 24.86
CA SER A 272 -44.91 9.41 26.18
C SER A 272 -45.87 9.07 27.32
N LEU A 273 -47.16 8.88 27.02
CA LEU A 273 -48.21 8.56 28.00
C LEU A 273 -48.39 7.04 28.19
N GLU A 274 -48.00 6.22 27.20
CA GLU A 274 -47.96 4.75 27.31
C GLU A 274 -46.67 4.21 27.97
N ALA A 275 -45.69 5.09 28.23
CA ALA A 275 -44.41 4.76 28.86
C ALA A 275 -44.35 5.09 30.38
N LEU A 276 -45.51 5.35 31.00
CA LEU A 276 -45.72 5.55 32.45
C LEU A 276 -46.68 4.49 32.99
#